data_AF-A0A7T1WWA8-F1
#
_entry.id   AF-A0A7T1WWA8-F1
#
_cell.length_a   1.000
_cell.length_b   1.000
_cell.length_c   1.000
_cell.angle_alpha   90.00
_cell.angle_beta   90.00
_cell.angle_gamma   90.00
#
_symmetry.space_group_name_H-M   'P 1'
#
loop_
_entity.id
_entity.type
_entity.pdbx_description
1 polymer ?
#
loop_
_entity_poly.entity_id
_entity_poly.type
_entity_poly.pdbx_seq_one_letter_code
_entity_poly.pdbx_strand_id
1 'polypeptide(L)'
;KEKGVFAKEVRSAGVAFHSYYMASIAPSLLDALKKVIKNPKERSPRWISTSIPQSNWDSPLAQLSSAEYHVNNLVSPVLFQEGLNLVPDNAVVVEIAPHALLQAILKRSLKTTCSILPLMKRGHANNLEFFLSHIGKVYMSGIDVDCNKLYPPVEYPAPIGTPLISPHIVWDHSQTWDVPSIEHFPAGSGGSSSATVYNIDMNPESPDSYMIGHCIDGRVLYPATGYLVLAWRTLMRTLGAVMEQTPVMFEDVTIHRATILPKTGSVQLEVRLMPASNKFEVSENGNLAVSKGELFLEEAALNNFQNQM
;
A
#
# COMPACT_ATOMS: atom_id res chain seq x y z
N LYS A 1 -42.94 27.39 1.19
CA LYS A 1 -43.11 26.35 0.15
C LYS A 1 -43.74 26.88 -1.13
N GLU A 2 -44.70 27.80 -1.07
CA GLU A 2 -45.36 28.41 -2.24
C GLU A 2 -44.41 28.94 -3.34
N LYS A 3 -43.22 29.45 -2.96
CA LYS A 3 -42.22 29.97 -3.90
C LYS A 3 -41.05 29.01 -4.21
N GLY A 4 -41.10 27.76 -3.74
CA GLY A 4 -40.00 26.79 -3.94
C GLY A 4 -38.68 27.12 -3.20
N VAL A 5 -38.66 28.13 -2.32
CA VAL A 5 -37.47 28.52 -1.54
C VAL A 5 -37.32 27.66 -0.28
N PHE A 6 -36.08 27.24 0.02
CA PHE A 6 -35.74 26.57 1.28
C PHE A 6 -35.84 27.56 2.45
N ALA A 7 -36.77 27.30 3.36
CA ALA A 7 -36.94 28.05 4.60
C ALA A 7 -37.18 27.06 5.74
N LYS A 8 -36.25 27.04 6.70
CA LYS A 8 -36.36 26.25 7.93
C LYS A 8 -36.13 27.16 9.11
N GLU A 9 -37.11 27.26 9.99
CA GLU A 9 -37.01 28.07 11.19
C GLU A 9 -35.99 27.49 12.17
N VAL A 10 -35.30 28.39 12.86
CA VAL A 10 -34.34 28.07 13.91
C VAL A 10 -34.91 28.63 15.21
N ARG A 11 -35.02 27.79 16.24
CA ARG A 11 -35.54 28.21 17.55
C ARG A 11 -34.53 29.15 18.23
N SER A 12 -34.82 30.44 18.22
CA SER A 12 -33.96 31.49 18.80
C SER A 12 -34.50 32.11 20.10
N ALA A 13 -35.54 31.49 20.69
CA ALA A 13 -36.23 32.01 21.88
C ALA A 13 -36.75 33.45 21.73
N GLY A 14 -37.10 33.86 20.50
CA GLY A 14 -37.61 35.20 20.20
C GLY A 14 -36.52 36.27 20.03
N VAL A 15 -35.24 35.88 20.05
CA VAL A 15 -34.11 36.81 19.91
C VAL A 15 -33.53 36.74 18.49
N ALA A 16 -33.21 37.90 17.91
CA ALA A 16 -32.53 38.02 16.62
C ALA A 16 -31.02 38.20 16.81
N PHE A 17 -30.30 37.09 17.06
CA PHE A 17 -28.83 37.10 17.16
C PHE A 17 -28.16 37.56 15.85
N HIS A 18 -26.93 38.07 15.94
CA HIS A 18 -26.14 38.56 14.79
C HIS A 18 -26.83 39.65 13.97
N SER A 19 -27.63 40.49 14.64
CA SER A 19 -28.32 41.63 14.05
C SER A 19 -28.04 42.91 14.85
N TYR A 20 -28.44 44.06 14.29
CA TYR A 20 -28.29 45.35 14.95
C TYR A 20 -28.98 45.43 16.33
N TYR A 21 -29.98 44.57 16.61
CA TYR A 21 -30.63 44.51 17.92
C TYR A 21 -29.64 44.19 19.06
N MET A 22 -28.58 43.44 18.76
CA MET A 22 -27.56 43.06 19.74
C MET A 22 -26.68 44.23 20.20
N ALA A 23 -26.64 45.33 19.44
CA ALA A 23 -25.86 46.52 19.80
C ALA A 23 -26.28 47.14 21.14
N SER A 24 -27.57 47.03 21.50
CA SER A 24 -28.10 47.53 22.78
C SER A 24 -27.59 46.74 23.99
N ILE A 25 -27.27 45.45 23.81
CA ILE A 25 -26.84 44.53 24.88
C ILE A 25 -25.30 44.50 24.98
N ALA A 26 -24.61 44.81 23.88
CA ALA A 26 -23.16 44.69 23.75
C ALA A 26 -22.37 45.40 24.87
N PRO A 27 -22.69 46.64 25.32
CA PRO A 27 -21.94 47.31 26.39
C PRO A 27 -22.06 46.56 27.72
N SER A 28 -23.28 46.24 28.15
CA SER A 28 -23.52 45.54 29.42
C SER A 28 -22.94 44.13 29.40
N LEU A 29 -23.01 43.44 28.26
CA LEU A 29 -22.37 42.12 28.07
C LEU A 29 -20.85 42.21 28.14
N LEU A 30 -20.24 43.23 27.53
CA LEU A 30 -18.80 43.46 27.58
C LEU A 30 -18.32 43.65 29.02
N ASP A 31 -18.99 44.51 29.78
CA ASP A 31 -18.66 44.78 31.18
C ASP A 31 -18.77 43.51 32.05
N ALA A 32 -19.78 42.68 31.78
CA ALA A 32 -19.93 41.39 32.45
C ALA A 32 -18.81 40.42 32.06
N LEU A 33 -18.52 40.28 30.76
CA LEU A 33 -17.50 39.36 30.26
C LEU A 33 -16.09 39.75 30.69
N LYS A 34 -15.77 41.05 30.83
CA LYS A 34 -14.49 41.50 31.38
C LYS A 34 -14.24 41.03 32.81
N LYS A 35 -15.30 40.85 33.60
CA LYS A 35 -15.20 40.30 34.95
C LYS A 35 -14.91 38.80 34.95
N VAL A 36 -15.35 38.09 33.91
CA VAL A 36 -15.16 36.64 33.72
C VAL A 36 -13.81 36.33 33.06
N ILE A 37 -13.51 37.00 31.95
CA ILE A 37 -12.31 36.81 31.13
C ILE A 37 -11.28 37.89 31.50
N LYS A 38 -10.70 37.77 32.70
CA LYS A 38 -9.74 38.76 33.21
C LYS A 38 -8.40 38.73 32.48
N ASN A 39 -7.96 37.54 32.06
CA ASN A 39 -6.67 37.30 31.40
C ASN A 39 -6.90 36.56 30.08
N PRO A 40 -7.22 37.29 28.98
CA PRO A 40 -7.45 36.69 27.67
C PRO A 40 -6.25 35.85 27.22
N LYS A 41 -6.52 34.73 26.55
CA LYS A 41 -5.49 33.84 26.00
C LYS A 41 -5.38 34.02 24.48
N GLU A 42 -4.18 33.85 23.96
CA GLU A 42 -3.92 33.87 22.53
C GLU A 42 -4.66 32.76 21.80
N ARG A 43 -5.22 33.11 20.64
CA ARG A 43 -5.85 32.17 19.71
C ARG A 43 -4.75 31.59 18.84
N SER A 44 -4.71 30.27 18.71
CA SER A 44 -3.80 29.63 17.76
C SER A 44 -4.33 29.81 16.32
N PRO A 45 -3.45 29.79 15.29
CA PRO A 45 -3.86 29.86 13.88
C PRO A 45 -4.76 28.69 13.44
N ARG A 46 -4.80 27.59 14.22
CA ARG A 46 -5.71 26.45 13.97
C ARG A 46 -7.19 26.81 14.20
N TRP A 47 -7.47 27.88 14.96
CA TRP A 47 -8.84 28.33 15.20
C TRP A 47 -9.22 29.41 14.17
N ILE A 48 -9.92 28.98 13.14
CA ILE A 48 -10.50 29.87 12.13
C ILE A 48 -11.65 30.68 12.74
N SER A 49 -11.54 32.01 12.72
CA SER A 49 -12.59 32.89 13.24
C SER A 49 -13.71 33.02 12.21
N THR A 50 -14.96 32.83 12.65
CA THR A 50 -16.16 33.07 11.82
C THR A 50 -16.89 34.36 12.21
N SER A 51 -16.32 35.18 13.10
CA SER A 51 -16.90 36.47 13.51
C SER A 51 -16.11 37.69 13.02
N ILE A 52 -14.94 37.45 12.42
CA ILE A 52 -14.01 38.48 11.97
C ILE A 52 -13.58 38.10 10.54
N PRO A 53 -13.68 39.01 9.56
CA PRO A 53 -13.21 38.76 8.20
C PRO A 53 -11.74 38.35 8.17
N GLN A 54 -11.40 37.46 7.23
CA GLN A 54 -10.04 36.92 7.10
C GLN A 54 -8.96 38.00 6.95
N SER A 55 -9.29 39.11 6.27
CA SER A 55 -8.39 40.27 6.13
C SER A 55 -7.96 40.90 7.47
N ASN A 56 -8.72 40.64 8.54
CA ASN A 56 -8.54 41.27 9.85
C ASN A 56 -8.10 40.25 10.93
N TRP A 57 -7.65 39.05 10.54
CA TRP A 57 -7.22 38.05 11.53
C TRP A 57 -5.95 38.43 12.28
N ASP A 58 -5.10 39.29 11.71
CA ASP A 58 -3.91 39.81 12.39
C ASP A 58 -4.22 41.01 13.32
N SER A 59 -5.48 41.45 13.36
CA SER A 59 -5.88 42.55 14.24
C SER A 59 -5.80 42.16 15.72
N PRO A 60 -5.52 43.11 16.64
CA PRO A 60 -5.48 42.83 18.08
C PRO A 60 -6.75 42.15 18.62
N LEU A 61 -7.92 42.48 18.05
CA LEU A 61 -9.20 41.87 18.41
C LEU A 61 -9.25 40.37 18.07
N ALA A 62 -8.63 39.96 16.97
CA ALA A 62 -8.65 38.59 16.50
C ALA A 62 -7.53 37.72 17.11
N GLN A 63 -6.52 38.30 17.74
CA GLN A 63 -5.41 37.53 18.32
C GLN A 63 -5.76 36.88 19.66
N LEU A 64 -6.71 37.45 20.42
CA LEU A 64 -7.07 36.98 21.76
C LEU A 64 -8.51 36.44 21.82
N SER A 65 -8.72 35.41 22.64
CA SER A 65 -10.06 34.99 23.08
C SER A 65 -10.52 35.92 24.22
N SER A 66 -10.72 37.20 23.90
CA SER A 66 -11.06 38.26 24.85
C SER A 66 -12.57 38.49 24.98
N ALA A 67 -12.98 39.26 25.99
CA ALA A 67 -14.36 39.70 26.14
C ALA A 67 -14.86 40.45 24.89
N GLU A 68 -14.03 41.32 24.32
CA GLU A 68 -14.30 42.06 23.09
C GLU A 68 -14.54 41.11 21.90
N TYR A 69 -13.73 40.06 21.76
CA TYR A 69 -13.89 39.04 20.70
C TYR A 69 -15.24 38.32 20.81
N HIS A 70 -15.62 37.90 22.01
CA HIS A 70 -16.87 37.18 22.26
C HIS A 70 -18.11 38.06 22.09
N VAL A 71 -18.03 39.35 22.45
CA VAL A 71 -19.10 40.32 22.15
C VAL A 71 -19.21 40.56 20.65
N ASN A 72 -18.09 40.72 19.95
CA ASN A 72 -18.07 40.85 18.49
C ASN A 72 -18.74 39.64 17.82
N ASN A 73 -18.48 38.42 18.31
CA ASN A 73 -19.14 37.22 17.78
C ASN A 73 -20.67 37.28 17.85
N LEU A 74 -21.24 37.89 18.89
CA LEU A 74 -22.69 37.93 19.09
C LEU A 74 -23.37 39.03 18.25
N VAL A 75 -22.64 40.09 17.92
CA VAL A 75 -23.16 41.26 17.18
C VAL A 75 -22.91 41.13 15.67
N SER A 76 -21.75 40.58 15.29
CA SER A 76 -21.33 40.47 13.90
C SER A 76 -21.95 39.25 13.20
N PRO A 77 -22.11 39.29 11.87
CA PRO A 77 -22.53 38.13 11.08
C PRO A 77 -21.57 36.95 11.23
N VAL A 78 -22.11 35.73 11.13
CA VAL A 78 -21.31 34.50 11.13
C VAL A 78 -20.85 34.16 9.72
N LEU A 79 -19.55 34.31 9.47
CA LEU A 79 -18.83 34.02 8.22
C LEU A 79 -18.52 32.52 8.08
N PHE A 80 -19.56 31.70 8.10
CA PHE A 80 -19.42 30.24 8.18
C PHE A 80 -18.88 29.64 6.87
N GLN A 81 -19.39 30.06 5.71
CA GLN A 81 -18.97 29.51 4.42
C GLN A 81 -17.52 29.89 4.10
N GLU A 82 -17.12 31.12 4.46
CA GLU A 82 -15.76 31.61 4.34
C GLU A 82 -14.80 30.75 5.16
N GLY A 83 -15.18 30.38 6.38
CA GLY A 83 -14.42 29.44 7.19
C GLY A 83 -14.35 28.03 6.57
N LEU A 84 -15.46 27.53 6.01
CA LEU A 84 -15.50 26.20 5.37
C LEU A 84 -14.62 26.12 4.11
N ASN A 85 -14.39 27.22 3.41
CA ASN A 85 -13.52 27.26 2.22
C ASN A 85 -12.05 26.92 2.54
N LEU A 86 -11.66 26.97 3.82
CA LEU A 86 -10.30 26.65 4.27
C LEU A 86 -10.16 25.19 4.73
N VAL A 87 -11.25 24.42 4.75
CA VAL A 87 -11.21 23.00 5.07
C VAL A 87 -10.60 22.25 3.87
N PRO A 88 -9.52 21.47 4.07
CA PRO A 88 -8.87 20.75 2.98
C PRO A 88 -9.71 19.57 2.49
N ASP A 89 -9.37 19.08 1.29
CA ASP A 89 -9.91 17.85 0.74
C ASP A 89 -9.54 16.64 1.63
N ASN A 90 -10.35 15.58 1.60
CA ASN A 90 -10.19 14.38 2.43
C ASN A 90 -10.22 14.62 3.95
N ALA A 91 -10.73 15.78 4.40
CA ALA A 91 -10.86 16.07 5.83
C ALA A 91 -11.96 15.25 6.50
N VAL A 92 -11.74 14.91 7.77
CA VAL A 92 -12.77 14.37 8.67
C VAL A 92 -13.33 15.52 9.50
N VAL A 93 -14.59 15.87 9.27
CA VAL A 93 -15.28 17.00 9.90
C VAL A 93 -16.30 16.48 10.92
N VAL A 94 -16.05 16.79 12.18
CA VAL A 94 -16.91 16.37 13.29
C VAL A 94 -17.80 17.52 13.75
N GLU A 95 -19.12 17.32 13.73
CA GLU A 95 -20.07 18.31 14.24
C GLU A 95 -20.26 18.15 15.75
N ILE A 96 -19.59 19.01 16.51
CA ILE A 96 -19.68 19.05 17.97
C ILE A 96 -20.89 19.89 18.38
N ALA A 97 -22.04 19.23 18.51
CA ALA A 97 -23.29 19.85 18.92
C ALA A 97 -24.24 18.82 19.57
N PRO A 98 -25.18 19.25 20.44
CA PRO A 98 -26.19 18.35 21.02
C PRO A 98 -27.19 17.80 19.97
N HIS A 99 -27.15 18.34 18.76
CA HIS A 99 -27.86 17.83 17.61
C HIS A 99 -27.17 18.31 16.33
N ALA A 100 -27.03 17.41 15.36
CA ALA A 100 -26.39 17.68 14.08
C ALA A 100 -27.25 18.53 13.12
N LEU A 101 -27.29 19.84 13.34
CA LEU A 101 -28.05 20.81 12.56
C LEU A 101 -27.36 21.19 11.25
N LEU A 102 -26.02 21.19 11.24
CA LEU A 102 -25.21 21.70 10.14
C LEU A 102 -24.92 20.64 9.07
N GLN A 103 -25.29 19.38 9.28
CA GLN A 103 -25.06 18.27 8.34
C GLN A 103 -25.41 18.60 6.89
N ALA A 104 -26.58 19.20 6.65
CA ALA A 104 -27.02 19.53 5.29
C ALA A 104 -26.16 20.65 4.67
N ILE A 105 -25.69 21.60 5.48
CA ILE A 105 -24.83 22.70 5.02
C ILE A 105 -23.43 22.15 4.74
N LEU A 106 -22.84 21.44 5.71
CA LEU A 106 -21.51 20.83 5.60
C LEU A 106 -21.42 19.93 4.35
N LYS A 107 -22.39 19.05 4.11
CA LYS A 107 -22.39 18.13 2.95
C LYS A 107 -22.52 18.84 1.61
N ARG A 108 -23.12 20.03 1.58
CA ARG A 108 -23.27 20.84 0.37
C ARG A 108 -22.06 21.72 0.12
N SER A 109 -21.43 22.22 1.19
CA SER A 109 -20.36 23.20 1.13
C SER A 109 -18.97 22.58 1.01
N LEU A 110 -18.76 21.39 1.59
CA LEU A 110 -17.49 20.68 1.56
C LEU A 110 -17.41 19.71 0.37
N LYS A 111 -16.19 19.29 0.02
CA LYS A 111 -15.95 18.30 -1.04
C LYS A 111 -16.54 16.95 -0.65
N THR A 112 -16.91 16.16 -1.67
CA THR A 112 -17.41 14.78 -1.51
C THR A 112 -16.36 13.82 -0.95
N THR A 113 -15.08 14.19 -0.99
CA THR A 113 -13.97 13.46 -0.37
C THR A 113 -13.95 13.60 1.16
N CYS A 114 -14.62 14.61 1.72
CA CYS A 114 -14.64 14.82 3.16
C CYS A 114 -15.65 13.90 3.87
N SER A 115 -15.26 13.36 5.01
CA SER A 115 -16.15 12.60 5.89
C SER A 115 -16.79 13.52 6.93
N ILE A 116 -18.11 13.64 6.94
CA ILE A 116 -18.84 14.54 7.85
C ILE A 116 -19.62 13.72 8.87
N LEU A 117 -19.28 13.88 10.16
CA LEU A 117 -19.70 12.98 11.23
C LEU A 117 -20.41 13.75 12.36
N PRO A 118 -21.70 13.46 12.63
CA PRO A 118 -22.40 14.01 13.79
C PRO A 118 -22.00 13.30 15.09
N LEU A 119 -22.02 14.01 16.23
CA LEU A 119 -21.79 13.38 17.54
C LEU A 119 -23.08 13.05 18.31
N MET A 120 -24.16 13.80 18.09
CA MET A 120 -25.43 13.59 18.79
C MET A 120 -26.63 13.81 17.87
N LYS A 121 -27.74 13.12 18.19
CA LYS A 121 -28.99 13.23 17.45
C LYS A 121 -30.15 13.46 18.42
N ARG A 122 -30.79 14.63 18.29
CA ARG A 122 -32.01 14.95 19.03
C ARG A 122 -33.08 13.89 18.77
N GLY A 123 -33.73 13.42 19.84
CA GLY A 123 -34.76 12.39 19.78
C GLY A 123 -34.23 10.97 19.52
N HIS A 124 -32.91 10.76 19.51
CA HIS A 124 -32.36 9.40 19.49
C HIS A 124 -32.58 8.72 20.83
N ALA A 125 -32.99 7.45 20.82
CA ALA A 125 -33.30 6.68 22.03
C ALA A 125 -32.09 6.54 22.96
N ASN A 126 -30.90 6.37 22.39
CA ASN A 126 -29.66 6.22 23.14
C ASN A 126 -28.52 7.04 22.50
N ASN A 127 -28.27 8.25 23.00
CA ASN A 127 -27.20 9.09 22.43
C ASN A 127 -25.79 8.58 22.76
N LEU A 128 -25.62 7.75 23.80
CA LEU A 128 -24.33 7.12 24.09
C LEU A 128 -23.93 6.17 22.97
N GLU A 129 -24.83 5.29 22.56
CA GLU A 129 -24.62 4.38 21.43
C GLU A 129 -24.42 5.15 20.11
N PHE A 130 -25.22 6.20 19.88
CA PHE A 130 -25.06 7.06 18.70
C PHE A 130 -23.67 7.69 18.66
N PHE A 131 -23.21 8.24 19.78
CA PHE A 131 -21.89 8.84 19.91
C PHE A 131 -20.78 7.81 19.65
N LEU A 132 -20.79 6.66 20.35
CA LEU A 132 -19.79 5.60 20.18
C LEU A 132 -19.76 5.06 18.74
N SER A 133 -20.91 4.91 18.10
CA SER A 133 -21.01 4.53 16.70
C SER A 133 -20.34 5.55 15.77
N HIS A 134 -20.42 6.84 16.07
CA HIS A 134 -19.78 7.88 15.27
C HIS A 134 -18.30 8.05 15.59
N ILE A 135 -17.86 7.77 16.82
CA ILE A 135 -16.44 7.63 17.13
C ILE A 135 -15.83 6.45 16.35
N GLY A 136 -16.53 5.31 16.27
CA GLY A 136 -16.12 4.20 15.40
C GLY A 136 -15.99 4.63 13.92
N LYS A 137 -16.89 5.49 13.43
CA LYS A 137 -16.77 6.04 12.06
C LYS A 137 -15.58 6.98 11.91
N VAL A 138 -15.23 7.77 12.93
CA VAL A 138 -14.01 8.60 12.92
C VAL A 138 -12.79 7.68 12.76
N TYR A 139 -12.73 6.57 13.49
CA TYR A 139 -11.68 5.56 13.36
C TYR A 139 -11.62 4.95 11.96
N MET A 140 -12.76 4.54 11.41
CA MET A 140 -12.85 4.00 10.04
C MET A 140 -12.45 5.02 8.96
N SER A 141 -12.49 6.32 9.25
CA SER A 141 -11.96 7.38 8.38
C SER A 141 -10.44 7.57 8.48
N GLY A 142 -9.74 6.71 9.22
CA GLY A 142 -8.27 6.73 9.35
C GLY A 142 -7.73 7.61 10.47
N ILE A 143 -8.59 8.10 11.36
CA ILE A 143 -8.17 8.91 12.52
C ILE A 143 -8.00 7.99 13.73
N ASP A 144 -6.82 8.03 14.35
CA ASP A 144 -6.60 7.28 15.58
C ASP A 144 -7.38 7.90 16.74
N VAL A 145 -8.22 7.10 17.39
CA VAL A 145 -9.04 7.52 18.53
C VAL A 145 -8.90 6.50 19.65
N ASP A 146 -8.23 6.91 20.72
CA ASP A 146 -8.10 6.11 21.93
C ASP A 146 -9.40 6.14 22.76
N CYS A 147 -10.29 5.19 22.44
CA CYS A 147 -11.59 5.04 23.10
C CYS A 147 -11.46 4.56 24.56
N ASN A 148 -10.30 4.04 24.97
CA ASN A 148 -10.10 3.54 26.35
C ASN A 148 -10.19 4.69 27.37
N LYS A 149 -9.92 5.93 26.96
CA LYS A 149 -10.02 7.13 27.82
C LYS A 149 -11.46 7.55 28.13
N LEU A 150 -12.46 6.95 27.49
CA LEU A 150 -13.87 7.24 27.78
C LEU A 150 -14.36 6.53 29.04
N TYR A 151 -13.67 5.48 29.47
CA TYR A 151 -14.02 4.65 30.60
C TYR A 151 -12.90 4.68 31.66
N PRO A 152 -13.17 4.23 32.89
CA PRO A 152 -12.11 4.04 33.88
C PRO A 152 -10.96 3.19 33.33
N PRO A 153 -9.70 3.48 33.70
CA PRO A 153 -8.56 2.67 33.30
C PRO A 153 -8.73 1.20 33.67
N VAL A 154 -8.30 0.31 32.79
CA VAL A 154 -8.26 -1.13 33.05
C VAL A 154 -7.00 -1.45 33.87
N GLU A 155 -7.13 -2.33 34.85
CA GLU A 155 -6.00 -2.82 35.65
C GLU A 155 -5.21 -3.87 34.88
N TYR A 156 -3.89 -3.72 34.89
CA TYR A 156 -2.94 -4.67 34.31
C TYR A 156 -2.10 -5.33 35.42
N PRO A 157 -1.68 -6.59 35.25
CA PRO A 157 -1.79 -7.44 34.06
C PRO A 157 -3.21 -7.96 33.79
N ALA A 158 -3.48 -8.35 32.54
CA ALA A 158 -4.76 -8.95 32.18
C ALA A 158 -5.00 -10.28 32.94
N PRO A 159 -6.25 -10.60 33.32
CA PRO A 159 -6.57 -11.84 34.03
C PRO A 159 -6.19 -13.12 33.25
N ILE A 160 -5.88 -14.19 33.98
CA ILE A 160 -5.70 -15.52 33.40
C ILE A 160 -7.00 -15.95 32.71
N GLY A 161 -6.90 -16.50 31.50
CA GLY A 161 -8.05 -16.87 30.68
C GLY A 161 -8.58 -15.74 29.79
N THR A 162 -7.96 -14.56 29.80
CA THR A 162 -8.22 -13.53 28.77
C THR A 162 -7.96 -14.11 27.38
N PRO A 163 -8.89 -13.96 26.41
CA PRO A 163 -8.75 -14.54 25.07
C PRO A 163 -7.44 -14.16 24.37
N LEU A 164 -6.88 -15.12 23.62
CA LEU A 164 -5.70 -14.87 22.79
C LEU A 164 -6.05 -13.92 21.64
N ILE A 165 -5.11 -13.04 21.30
CA ILE A 165 -5.26 -12.11 20.16
C ILE A 165 -4.73 -12.74 18.86
N SER A 166 -3.63 -13.49 18.93
CA SER A 166 -2.91 -13.97 17.75
C SER A 166 -3.75 -14.79 16.76
N PRO A 167 -4.72 -15.64 17.15
CA PRO A 167 -5.53 -16.40 16.19
C PRO A 167 -6.49 -15.53 15.36
N HIS A 168 -6.71 -14.28 15.77
CA HIS A 168 -7.65 -13.36 15.11
C HIS A 168 -6.96 -12.35 14.19
N ILE A 169 -5.62 -12.32 14.17
CA ILE A 169 -4.85 -11.49 13.24
C ILE A 169 -4.63 -12.32 11.97
N VAL A 170 -5.40 -12.02 10.93
CA VAL A 170 -5.33 -12.68 9.63
C VAL A 170 -4.66 -11.74 8.63
N TRP A 171 -3.77 -12.29 7.82
CA TRP A 171 -3.08 -11.59 6.75
C TRP A 171 -3.59 -12.07 5.39
N ASP A 172 -3.35 -11.27 4.35
CA ASP A 172 -3.54 -11.72 2.98
C ASP A 172 -2.39 -12.65 2.59
N HIS A 173 -2.62 -13.96 2.67
CA HIS A 173 -1.70 -15.02 2.25
C HIS A 173 -1.97 -15.49 0.81
N SER A 174 -2.57 -14.66 -0.05
CA SER A 174 -2.85 -15.01 -1.45
C SER A 174 -1.58 -15.28 -2.27
N GLN A 175 -0.48 -14.59 -1.95
CA GLN A 175 0.81 -14.81 -2.57
C GLN A 175 1.60 -15.89 -1.84
N THR A 176 2.04 -16.90 -2.58
CA THR A 176 2.94 -17.95 -2.10
C THR A 176 4.39 -17.62 -2.46
N TRP A 177 5.31 -18.12 -1.65
CA TRP A 177 6.75 -17.94 -1.83
C TRP A 177 7.40 -19.30 -2.06
N ASP A 178 8.58 -19.29 -2.70
CA ASP A 178 9.34 -20.51 -2.94
C ASP A 178 9.76 -21.14 -1.62
N VAL A 179 9.25 -22.35 -1.38
CA VAL A 179 9.64 -23.18 -0.25
C VAL A 179 10.57 -24.25 -0.80
N PRO A 180 11.82 -24.37 -0.30
CA PRO A 180 12.72 -25.42 -0.73
C PRO A 180 12.07 -26.81 -0.62
N SER A 181 11.90 -27.48 -1.76
CA SER A 181 11.44 -28.87 -1.83
C SER A 181 12.59 -29.84 -1.59
N ILE A 182 12.25 -31.10 -1.29
CA ILE A 182 13.24 -32.15 -0.99
C ILE A 182 14.25 -32.36 -2.13
N GLU A 183 13.84 -32.11 -3.38
CA GLU A 183 14.65 -32.27 -4.58
C GLU A 183 15.73 -31.19 -4.75
N HIS A 184 15.59 -30.05 -4.05
CA HIS A 184 16.63 -29.03 -3.99
C HIS A 184 17.81 -29.44 -3.10
N PHE A 185 17.65 -30.47 -2.27
CA PHE A 185 18.71 -30.99 -1.42
C PHE A 185 19.51 -32.07 -2.15
N PRO A 186 20.84 -32.14 -1.99
CA PRO A 186 21.66 -33.14 -2.65
C PRO A 186 21.22 -34.58 -2.33
N ALA A 187 20.89 -35.37 -3.35
CA ALA A 187 20.67 -36.80 -3.23
C ALA A 187 21.84 -37.58 -3.86
N GLY A 188 22.65 -38.23 -3.01
CA GLY A 188 23.80 -39.06 -3.43
C GLY A 188 25.16 -38.56 -2.94
N SER A 189 26.15 -39.46 -2.86
CA SER A 189 27.52 -39.12 -2.49
C SER A 189 28.27 -38.49 -3.68
N GLY A 190 28.67 -37.23 -3.54
CA GLY A 190 29.58 -36.58 -4.50
C GLY A 190 28.91 -35.93 -5.71
N GLY A 191 27.76 -35.26 -5.49
CA GLY A 191 27.10 -34.32 -6.42
C GLY A 191 27.39 -34.57 -7.90
N SER A 192 26.55 -35.37 -8.56
CA SER A 192 26.76 -35.87 -9.94
C SER A 192 27.39 -34.80 -10.86
N SER A 193 28.72 -34.84 -10.99
CA SER A 193 29.50 -33.83 -11.71
C SER A 193 29.30 -33.91 -13.24
N SER A 194 28.57 -34.93 -13.68
CA SER A 194 28.28 -35.24 -15.07
C SER A 194 26.86 -34.90 -15.51
N ALA A 195 25.95 -34.49 -14.60
CA ALA A 195 24.57 -34.14 -14.96
C ALA A 195 24.20 -32.76 -14.41
N THR A 196 23.55 -31.92 -15.22
CA THR A 196 23.05 -30.61 -14.80
C THR A 196 21.64 -30.39 -15.35
N VAL A 197 20.72 -30.01 -14.46
CA VAL A 197 19.38 -29.56 -14.83
C VAL A 197 19.35 -28.03 -14.94
N TYR A 198 18.84 -27.54 -16.06
CA TYR A 198 18.56 -26.13 -16.30
C TYR A 198 17.05 -25.92 -16.30
N ASN A 199 16.57 -25.01 -15.44
CA ASN A 199 15.18 -24.59 -15.42
C ASN A 199 15.03 -23.35 -16.31
N ILE A 200 14.37 -23.49 -17.45
CA ILE A 200 14.10 -22.40 -18.39
C ILE A 200 12.75 -21.78 -18.00
N ASP A 201 12.78 -20.61 -17.38
CA ASP A 201 11.57 -19.93 -16.91
C ASP A 201 11.05 -18.94 -17.96
N MET A 202 9.81 -19.14 -18.41
CA MET A 202 9.14 -18.34 -19.44
C MET A 202 8.27 -17.21 -18.87
N ASN A 203 8.29 -16.99 -17.55
CA ASN A 203 7.59 -15.86 -16.94
C ASN A 203 8.18 -14.51 -17.43
N PRO A 204 7.37 -13.45 -17.60
CA PRO A 204 7.83 -12.17 -18.14
C PRO A 204 9.01 -11.53 -17.39
N GLU A 205 9.10 -11.77 -16.08
CA GLU A 205 10.13 -11.26 -15.18
C GLU A 205 11.44 -12.07 -15.24
N SER A 206 11.42 -13.25 -15.89
CA SER A 206 12.57 -14.14 -16.00
C SER A 206 13.63 -13.61 -16.97
N PRO A 207 14.94 -13.81 -16.67
CA PRO A 207 16.00 -13.52 -17.63
C PRO A 207 15.94 -14.37 -18.89
N ASP A 208 15.21 -15.49 -18.89
CA ASP A 208 15.03 -16.37 -20.06
C ASP A 208 13.86 -15.95 -20.97
N SER A 209 13.10 -14.91 -20.60
CA SER A 209 11.93 -14.41 -21.33
C SER A 209 12.23 -14.04 -22.80
N TYR A 210 13.49 -13.70 -23.13
CA TYR A 210 13.91 -13.45 -24.52
C TYR A 210 13.70 -14.64 -25.45
N MET A 211 13.58 -15.87 -24.92
CA MET A 211 13.31 -17.08 -25.70
C MET A 211 11.96 -17.01 -26.44
N ILE A 212 11.01 -16.17 -25.99
CA ILE A 212 9.74 -15.90 -26.68
C ILE A 212 9.97 -15.42 -28.13
N GLY A 213 11.09 -14.77 -28.40
CA GLY A 213 11.46 -14.31 -29.75
C GLY A 213 11.74 -15.44 -30.74
N HIS A 214 12.06 -16.65 -30.28
CA HIS A 214 12.30 -17.81 -31.15
C HIS A 214 10.98 -18.57 -31.41
N CYS A 215 10.08 -17.90 -32.15
CA CYS A 215 8.77 -18.42 -32.50
C CYS A 215 8.77 -18.96 -33.93
N ILE A 216 8.47 -20.26 -34.10
CA ILE A 216 8.39 -20.94 -35.39
C ILE A 216 7.00 -21.58 -35.47
N ASP A 217 6.27 -21.29 -36.55
CA ASP A 217 4.89 -21.75 -36.77
C ASP A 217 3.96 -21.49 -35.57
N GLY A 218 4.11 -20.33 -34.92
CA GLY A 218 3.30 -19.90 -33.78
C GLY A 218 3.62 -20.60 -32.47
N ARG A 219 4.68 -21.42 -32.41
CA ARG A 219 5.17 -22.09 -31.20
C ARG A 219 6.51 -21.51 -30.81
N VAL A 220 6.67 -21.21 -29.52
CA VAL A 220 7.98 -20.84 -28.98
C VAL A 220 8.78 -22.13 -28.83
N LEU A 221 9.81 -22.29 -29.66
CA LEU A 221 10.67 -23.48 -29.61
C LEU A 221 11.95 -23.12 -28.87
N TYR A 222 12.45 -24.01 -28.02
CA TYR A 222 13.79 -23.86 -27.49
C TYR A 222 14.79 -23.91 -28.66
N PRO A 223 15.67 -22.90 -28.81
CA PRO A 223 16.57 -22.84 -29.96
C PRO A 223 17.47 -24.08 -30.04
N ALA A 224 17.68 -24.59 -31.25
CA ALA A 224 18.64 -25.68 -31.51
C ALA A 224 20.05 -25.33 -30.98
N THR A 225 20.45 -24.06 -31.15
CA THR A 225 21.68 -23.48 -30.61
C THR A 225 21.70 -23.44 -29.08
N GLY A 226 20.54 -23.29 -28.44
CA GLY A 226 20.40 -23.30 -26.99
C GLY A 226 20.90 -24.61 -26.37
N TYR A 227 20.61 -25.75 -27.02
CA TYR A 227 21.10 -27.05 -26.53
C TYR A 227 22.63 -27.13 -26.50
N LEU A 228 23.29 -26.57 -27.52
CA LEU A 228 24.75 -26.50 -27.59
C LEU A 228 25.30 -25.59 -26.48
N VAL A 229 24.64 -24.46 -26.22
CA VAL A 229 25.02 -23.55 -25.12
C VAL A 229 24.88 -24.24 -23.76
N LEU A 230 23.81 -25.02 -23.53
CA LEU A 230 23.66 -25.78 -22.29
C LEU A 230 24.75 -26.85 -22.14
N ALA A 231 25.07 -27.57 -23.21
CA ALA A 231 26.15 -28.56 -23.23
C ALA A 231 27.52 -27.92 -22.94
N TRP A 232 27.82 -26.78 -23.58
CA TRP A 232 29.05 -26.03 -23.34
C TRP A 232 29.13 -25.55 -21.88
N ARG A 233 28.06 -24.92 -21.36
CA ARG A 233 28.00 -24.48 -19.95
C ARG A 233 28.20 -25.63 -18.98
N THR A 234 27.66 -26.80 -19.29
CA THR A 234 27.82 -28.00 -18.45
C THR A 234 29.28 -28.46 -18.46
N LEU A 235 29.95 -28.48 -19.62
CA LEU A 235 31.36 -28.84 -19.70
C LEU A 235 32.24 -27.85 -18.91
N MET A 236 31.99 -26.55 -19.07
CA MET A 236 32.72 -25.52 -18.33
C MET A 236 32.57 -25.66 -16.82
N ARG A 237 31.35 -25.99 -16.36
CA ARG A 237 31.09 -26.28 -14.95
C ARG A 237 31.88 -27.48 -14.46
N THR A 238 31.91 -28.57 -15.23
CA THR A 238 32.68 -29.78 -14.88
C THR A 238 34.18 -29.51 -14.83
N LEU A 239 34.71 -28.65 -15.71
CA LEU A 239 36.13 -28.29 -15.77
C LEU A 239 36.53 -27.13 -14.83
N GLY A 240 35.58 -26.40 -14.26
CA GLY A 240 35.85 -25.17 -13.50
C GLY A 240 36.38 -24.01 -14.36
N ALA A 241 36.07 -24.01 -15.66
CA ALA A 241 36.58 -23.07 -16.65
C ALA A 241 35.57 -21.97 -17.01
N VAL A 242 36.05 -20.85 -17.55
CA VAL A 242 35.22 -19.73 -18.02
C VAL A 242 34.88 -19.92 -19.49
N MET A 243 33.59 -19.85 -19.82
CA MET A 243 33.06 -20.13 -21.16
C MET A 243 33.69 -19.22 -22.23
N GLU A 244 33.80 -17.92 -21.96
CA GLU A 244 34.33 -16.92 -22.89
C GLU A 244 35.82 -17.10 -23.23
N GLN A 245 36.55 -17.89 -22.44
CA GLN A 245 37.99 -18.14 -22.60
C GLN A 245 38.31 -19.56 -23.08
N THR A 246 37.29 -20.41 -23.19
CA THR A 246 37.47 -21.85 -23.41
C THR A 246 36.80 -22.27 -24.70
N PRO A 247 37.54 -22.39 -25.81
CA PRO A 247 36.98 -22.84 -27.06
C PRO A 247 36.59 -24.32 -26.98
N VAL A 248 35.49 -24.66 -27.64
CA VAL A 248 34.95 -26.01 -27.70
C VAL A 248 34.68 -26.44 -29.13
N MET A 249 34.84 -27.73 -29.37
CA MET A 249 34.49 -28.37 -30.63
C MET A 249 33.32 -29.31 -30.43
N PHE A 250 32.31 -29.21 -31.29
CA PHE A 250 31.16 -30.10 -31.33
C PHE A 250 31.26 -30.98 -32.57
N GLU A 251 31.17 -32.30 -32.39
CA GLU A 251 31.17 -33.27 -33.49
C GLU A 251 29.92 -34.16 -33.42
N ASP A 252 29.44 -34.63 -34.56
CA ASP A 252 28.34 -35.61 -34.71
C ASP A 252 27.02 -35.29 -33.95
N VAL A 253 26.76 -34.00 -33.69
CA VAL A 253 25.56 -33.58 -32.97
C VAL A 253 24.29 -33.90 -33.76
N THR A 254 23.41 -34.70 -33.16
CA THR A 254 22.10 -35.02 -33.73
C THR A 254 20.99 -34.46 -32.84
N ILE A 255 20.15 -33.58 -33.41
CA ILE A 255 18.95 -33.06 -32.75
C ILE A 255 17.75 -33.90 -33.20
N HIS A 256 17.13 -34.62 -32.27
CA HIS A 256 16.01 -35.53 -32.56
C HIS A 256 14.66 -34.83 -32.51
N ARG A 257 14.52 -33.84 -31.62
CA ARG A 257 13.28 -33.10 -31.43
C ARG A 257 13.51 -31.69 -30.86
N ALA A 258 12.62 -30.78 -31.21
CA ALA A 258 12.54 -29.46 -30.59
C ALA A 258 11.74 -29.52 -29.27
N THR A 259 12.15 -28.73 -28.29
CA THR A 259 11.42 -28.54 -27.03
C THR A 259 10.46 -27.37 -27.22
N ILE A 260 9.18 -27.55 -26.92
CA ILE A 260 8.19 -26.47 -27.01
C ILE A 260 8.13 -25.78 -25.66
N LEU A 261 8.41 -24.49 -25.61
CA LEU A 261 8.34 -23.70 -24.40
C LEU A 261 6.90 -23.22 -24.15
N PRO A 262 6.37 -23.37 -22.92
CA PRO A 262 5.05 -22.88 -22.57
C PRO A 262 5.04 -21.35 -22.53
N LYS A 263 3.84 -20.76 -22.57
CA LYS A 263 3.68 -19.29 -22.48
C LYS A 263 3.96 -18.73 -21.08
N THR A 264 3.86 -19.56 -20.05
CA THR A 264 4.10 -19.24 -18.63
C THR A 264 4.58 -20.50 -17.91
N GLY A 265 5.29 -20.32 -16.79
CA GLY A 265 5.92 -21.43 -16.08
C GLY A 265 7.29 -21.80 -16.68
N SER A 266 7.81 -22.97 -16.32
CA SER A 266 9.16 -23.36 -16.67
C SER A 266 9.26 -24.76 -17.30
N VAL A 267 10.36 -24.99 -18.02
CA VAL A 267 10.74 -26.29 -18.60
C VAL A 267 12.11 -26.68 -18.10
N GLN A 268 12.27 -27.93 -17.67
CA GLN A 268 13.55 -28.46 -17.21
C GLN A 268 14.26 -29.24 -18.33
N LEU A 269 15.49 -28.82 -18.62
CA LEU A 269 16.39 -29.48 -19.55
C LEU A 269 17.59 -30.05 -18.79
N GLU A 270 17.76 -31.36 -18.82
CA GLU A 270 18.90 -32.07 -18.23
C GLU A 270 19.97 -32.32 -19.29
N VAL A 271 21.19 -31.85 -19.01
CA VAL A 271 22.39 -32.16 -19.79
C VAL A 271 23.20 -33.21 -19.04
N ARG A 272 23.57 -34.29 -19.72
CA ARG A 272 24.48 -35.31 -19.22
C ARG A 272 25.75 -35.35 -20.06
N LEU A 273 26.91 -35.33 -19.41
CA LEU A 273 28.23 -35.50 -19.99
C LEU A 273 28.79 -36.88 -19.62
N MET A 274 29.49 -37.50 -20.57
CA MET A 274 30.18 -38.77 -20.38
C MET A 274 31.69 -38.56 -20.63
N PRO A 275 32.46 -38.10 -19.61
CA PRO A 275 33.83 -37.62 -19.81
C PRO A 275 34.79 -38.63 -20.45
N ALA A 276 34.64 -39.92 -20.14
CA ALA A 276 35.49 -40.97 -20.72
C ALA A 276 35.30 -41.14 -22.24
N SER A 277 34.18 -40.67 -22.79
CA SER A 277 33.82 -40.80 -24.21
C SER A 277 33.62 -39.46 -24.90
N ASN A 278 33.76 -38.33 -24.17
CA ASN A 278 33.44 -36.97 -24.62
C ASN A 278 32.02 -36.78 -25.15
N LYS A 279 31.09 -37.71 -24.88
CA LYS A 279 29.71 -37.63 -25.36
C LYS A 279 28.84 -36.77 -24.45
N PHE A 280 27.87 -36.08 -25.04
CA PHE A 280 26.81 -35.42 -24.30
C PHE A 280 25.41 -35.76 -24.81
N GLU A 281 24.45 -35.67 -23.90
CA GLU A 281 23.02 -35.83 -24.18
C GLU A 281 22.25 -34.70 -23.53
N VAL A 282 21.21 -34.22 -24.20
CA VAL A 282 20.24 -33.26 -23.63
C VAL A 282 18.87 -33.91 -23.64
N SER A 283 18.19 -33.90 -22.51
CA SER A 283 16.86 -34.47 -22.34
C SER A 283 15.91 -33.52 -21.62
N GLU A 284 14.62 -33.66 -21.89
CA GLU A 284 13.54 -32.95 -21.21
C GLU A 284 12.66 -34.01 -20.54
N ASN A 285 12.56 -33.98 -19.21
CA ASN A 285 11.83 -35.00 -18.43
C ASN A 285 12.24 -36.44 -18.80
N GLY A 286 13.53 -36.69 -19.02
CA GLY A 286 14.08 -37.98 -19.41
C GLY A 286 13.89 -38.36 -20.89
N ASN A 287 13.16 -37.55 -21.67
CA ASN A 287 12.99 -37.77 -23.11
C ASN A 287 14.12 -37.06 -23.89
N LEU A 288 14.89 -37.85 -24.64
CA LEU A 288 16.05 -37.39 -25.40
C LEU A 288 15.68 -36.32 -26.43
N ALA A 289 16.38 -35.18 -26.41
CA ALA A 289 16.26 -34.09 -27.38
C ALA A 289 17.47 -34.04 -28.32
N VAL A 290 18.67 -34.21 -27.78
CA VAL A 290 19.95 -34.18 -28.51
C VAL A 290 20.81 -35.36 -28.08
N SER A 291 21.45 -36.05 -29.03
CA SER A 291 22.36 -37.15 -28.73
C SER A 291 23.53 -37.21 -29.73
N LYS A 292 24.45 -38.16 -29.48
CA LYS A 292 25.63 -38.45 -30.30
C LYS A 292 26.60 -37.28 -30.48
N GLY A 293 26.38 -36.18 -29.77
CA GLY A 293 27.31 -35.06 -29.78
C GLY A 293 28.56 -35.42 -29.00
N GLU A 294 29.71 -35.27 -29.62
CA GLU A 294 31.00 -35.27 -28.95
C GLU A 294 31.43 -33.82 -28.70
N LEU A 295 31.94 -33.54 -27.50
CA LEU A 295 32.29 -32.21 -27.05
C LEU A 295 33.70 -32.20 -26.47
N PHE A 296 34.60 -31.49 -27.13
CA PHE A 296 36.02 -31.43 -26.79
C PHE A 296 36.48 -30.01 -26.50
N LEU A 297 37.60 -29.86 -25.78
CA LEU A 297 38.39 -28.65 -25.83
C LEU A 297 39.14 -28.59 -27.16
N GLU A 298 39.21 -27.42 -27.79
CA GLU A 298 40.03 -27.24 -28.99
C GLU A 298 41.51 -27.55 -28.66
N GLU A 299 42.27 -28.17 -29.57
CA GLU A 299 43.63 -28.72 -29.30
C GLU A 299 44.58 -27.71 -28.65
N ALA A 300 44.49 -26.42 -29.01
CA ALA A 300 45.28 -25.36 -28.39
C ALA A 300 44.91 -25.11 -26.90
N ALA A 301 43.64 -25.24 -26.54
CA ALA A 301 43.15 -25.13 -25.17
C ALA A 301 43.44 -26.39 -24.35
N LEU A 302 43.35 -27.58 -24.96
CA LEU A 302 43.69 -28.86 -24.32
C LEU A 302 45.17 -28.90 -23.90
N ASN A 303 46.07 -28.44 -24.78
CA ASN A 303 47.51 -28.35 -24.49
C ASN A 303 47.81 -27.33 -23.37
N ASN A 304 47.10 -26.20 -23.31
CA ASN A 304 47.26 -25.22 -22.23
C ASN A 304 46.73 -25.73 -20.88
N PHE A 305 45.62 -26.46 -20.87
CA PHE A 305 45.06 -27.05 -19.65
C PHE A 305 45.96 -28.16 -19.09
N GLN A 306 46.51 -29.02 -19.94
CA GLN A 306 47.46 -30.06 -19.54
C GLN A 306 48.77 -29.48 -18.99
N ASN A 307 49.18 -28.29 -19.43
CA ASN A 307 50.37 -27.60 -18.92
C ASN A 307 50.13 -26.81 -17.61
N GLN A 308 48.88 -26.67 -17.15
CA GLN A 308 48.51 -25.98 -15.91
C GLN A 308 48.18 -26.93 -14.74
N MET A 309 48.07 -28.25 -14.98
CA MET A 309 48.08 -29.29 -13.94
C MET A 309 49.51 -29.73 -13.63
#